data_AF-A0A7G8YR15-F1
#
_entry.id   AF-A0A7G8YR15-F1
#
_cell.length_a   1.000
_cell.length_b   1.000
_cell.length_c   1.000
_cell.angle_alpha   90.00
_cell.angle_beta   90.00
_cell.angle_gamma   90.00
#
_symmetry.space_group_name_H-M   'P 1'
#
loop_
_entity.id
_entity.type
_entity.pdbx_description
1 polymer ?
#
loop_
_entity_poly.entity_id
_entity_poly.type
_entity_poly.pdbx_seq_one_letter_code
_entity_poly.pdbx_strand_id
1 'polypeptide(L)'
;MSHLLEKAAARGDLVALKRLLDAGADLEWRHKSTGRTALLAATIAGHSAAVALLLERRANVLQPCKALGYSPLAWAASNGDLASAELLIAHGAVLDQASPDLQRTALMNAAQAGHETMVALLLNAGADPRLLDFQQRNAWSLAQERSHAQVMQRLEQAGAGAPPTPRPAPHLPWPAPAQGHDCSVDPVTQVRAYTLAVAAWEQRGNAAGHEALDAGFWAEPQQLIERFCTQRPRAYPRASYGDPTTYSPADELLGCERLKPAQAEVLMRDPAVRALCYEHRFLLKRVAGQWRIDSVKRRLAGTREWTSAIL
;
A
#
# COMPACT_ATOMS: atom_id res chain seq x y z
N MET A 1 17.48 15.38 24.06
CA MET A 1 16.36 15.64 24.99
C MET A 1 15.05 15.12 24.43
N SER A 2 14.68 15.45 23.20
CA SER A 2 13.38 15.11 22.62
C SER A 2 13.10 13.60 22.44
N HIS A 3 14.13 12.77 22.26
CA HIS A 3 13.96 11.30 22.29
C HIS A 3 13.53 10.75 23.67
N LEU A 4 13.80 11.49 24.76
CA LEU A 4 13.34 11.12 26.10
C LEU A 4 11.86 11.43 26.28
N LEU A 5 11.33 12.41 25.52
CA LEU A 5 9.91 12.75 25.54
C LEU A 5 9.08 11.59 24.99
N GLU A 6 9.51 10.98 23.88
CA GLU A 6 8.89 9.77 23.33
C GLU A 6 8.90 8.61 24.34
N LYS A 7 10.04 8.37 25.02
CA LYS A 7 10.15 7.33 26.04
C LYS A 7 9.27 7.59 27.26
N ALA A 8 9.19 8.84 27.71
CA ALA A 8 8.32 9.24 28.82
C ALA A 8 6.84 9.05 28.44
N ALA A 9 6.46 9.41 27.22
CA ALA A 9 5.13 9.19 26.65
C ALA A 9 4.77 7.70 26.59
N ALA A 10 5.67 6.86 26.08
CA ALA A 10 5.50 5.42 26.00
C ALA A 10 5.35 4.72 27.37
N ARG A 11 5.82 5.36 28.45
CA ARG A 11 5.70 4.88 29.83
C ARG A 11 4.54 5.50 30.60
N GLY A 12 3.87 6.51 30.03
CA GLY A 12 2.84 7.28 30.71
C GLY A 12 3.38 8.14 31.88
N ASP A 13 4.69 8.44 31.89
CA ASP A 13 5.33 9.22 32.96
C ASP A 13 5.00 10.71 32.80
N LEU A 14 3.85 11.12 33.37
CA LEU A 14 3.35 12.48 33.29
C LEU A 14 4.32 13.50 33.92
N VAL A 15 5.06 13.11 34.95
CA VAL A 15 6.01 13.99 35.64
C VAL A 15 7.20 14.27 34.73
N ALA A 16 7.77 13.22 34.12
CA ALA A 16 8.85 13.38 33.15
C ALA A 16 8.39 14.13 31.90
N LEU A 17 7.18 13.87 31.39
CA LEU A 17 6.61 14.60 30.26
C LEU A 17 6.52 16.10 30.53
N LYS A 18 5.93 16.51 31.66
CA LYS A 18 5.83 17.93 32.05
C LYS A 18 7.21 18.58 32.12
N ARG A 19 8.13 17.96 32.87
CA ARG A 19 9.50 18.48 33.02
C ARG A 19 10.24 18.63 31.70
N LEU A 20 10.13 17.64 30.81
CA LEU A 20 10.80 17.67 29.51
C LEU A 20 10.21 18.77 28.60
N LEU A 21 8.88 18.91 28.57
CA LEU A 21 8.22 19.94 27.77
C LEU A 21 8.52 21.35 28.30
N ASP A 22 8.53 21.53 29.62
CA ASP A 22 8.86 22.80 30.26
C ASP A 22 10.35 23.17 30.06
N ALA A 23 11.22 22.17 29.90
CA ALA A 23 12.62 22.36 29.52
C ALA A 23 12.85 22.58 28.01
N GLY A 24 11.78 22.70 27.21
CA GLY A 24 11.88 22.97 25.77
C GLY A 24 12.17 21.75 24.91
N ALA A 25 11.83 20.54 25.36
CA ALA A 25 11.86 19.37 24.49
C ALA A 25 10.94 19.58 23.27
N ASP A 26 11.46 19.25 22.09
CA ASP A 26 10.69 19.30 20.85
C ASP A 26 9.54 18.28 20.89
N LEU A 27 8.30 18.80 20.95
CA LEU A 27 7.06 18.04 21.00
C LEU A 27 6.85 17.17 19.76
N GLU A 28 7.28 17.69 18.61
CA GLU A 28 7.11 17.06 17.30
C GLU A 28 8.34 16.28 16.86
N TRP A 29 9.26 16.02 17.79
CA TRP A 29 10.42 15.18 17.51
C TRP A 29 9.98 13.78 17.07
N ARG A 30 10.63 13.27 16.03
CA ARG A 30 10.31 11.97 15.42
C ARG A 30 11.47 11.02 15.57
N HIS A 31 11.16 9.81 16.04
CA HIS A 31 12.13 8.73 16.04
C HIS A 31 12.59 8.41 14.61
N LYS A 32 13.92 8.34 14.39
CA LYS A 32 14.50 8.27 13.03
C LYS A 32 14.02 7.07 12.21
N SER A 33 13.93 5.88 12.84
CA SER A 33 13.49 4.65 12.17
C SER A 33 11.97 4.54 12.08
N THR A 34 11.28 4.57 13.22
CA THR A 34 9.83 4.33 13.30
C THR A 34 8.96 5.54 12.91
N GLY A 35 9.53 6.75 12.93
CA GLY A 35 8.80 8.00 12.71
C GLY A 35 7.84 8.40 13.83
N ARG A 36 7.85 7.70 14.98
CA ARG A 36 6.95 7.93 16.12
C ARG A 36 7.25 9.27 16.79
N THR A 37 6.20 10.03 17.08
CA THR A 37 6.19 11.20 17.97
C THR A 37 5.85 10.78 19.40
N ALA A 38 5.98 11.68 20.37
CA ALA A 38 5.52 11.44 21.74
C ALA A 38 4.02 11.10 21.80
N LEU A 39 3.17 11.80 21.03
CA LEU A 39 1.73 11.53 20.97
C LEU A 39 1.46 10.10 20.49
N LEU A 40 2.07 9.70 19.37
CA LEU A 40 1.95 8.33 18.86
C LEU A 40 2.42 7.29 19.87
N ALA A 41 3.52 7.54 20.58
CA ALA A 41 4.05 6.61 21.56
C ALA A 41 3.09 6.42 22.75
N ALA A 42 2.50 7.51 23.27
CA ALA A 42 1.47 7.45 24.31
C ALA A 42 0.21 6.72 23.84
N THR A 43 -0.28 7.02 22.63
CA THR A 43 -1.48 6.38 22.07
C THR A 43 -1.27 4.89 21.81
N ILE A 44 -0.11 4.50 21.27
CA ILE A 44 0.22 3.08 21.06
C ILE A 44 0.26 2.31 22.39
N ALA A 45 0.77 2.95 23.45
CA ALA A 45 0.83 2.37 24.78
C ALA A 45 -0.49 2.43 25.58
N GLY A 46 -1.53 3.09 25.06
CA GLY A 46 -2.82 3.24 25.75
C GLY A 46 -2.79 4.19 26.96
N HIS A 47 -1.85 5.14 26.98
CA HIS A 47 -1.70 6.09 28.08
C HIS A 47 -2.51 7.37 27.82
N SER A 48 -3.83 7.29 27.96
CA SER A 48 -4.76 8.40 27.68
C SER A 48 -4.46 9.70 28.45
N ALA A 49 -3.97 9.62 29.68
CA ALA A 49 -3.54 10.80 30.44
C ALA A 49 -2.30 11.50 29.84
N ALA A 50 -1.38 10.72 29.26
CA ALA A 50 -0.24 11.26 28.53
C ALA A 50 -0.68 11.84 27.18
N VAL A 51 -1.63 11.20 26.50
CA VAL A 51 -2.27 11.73 25.29
C VAL A 51 -2.92 13.08 25.57
N ALA A 52 -3.76 13.19 26.61
CA ALA A 52 -4.40 14.44 27.02
C ALA A 52 -3.38 15.55 27.25
N LEU A 53 -2.32 15.27 28.02
CA LEU A 53 -1.27 16.25 28.31
C LEU A 53 -0.53 16.73 27.05
N LEU A 54 -0.22 15.82 26.12
CA LEU A 54 0.46 16.17 24.88
C LEU A 54 -0.46 17.01 23.97
N LEU A 55 -1.76 16.72 23.95
CA LEU A 55 -2.76 17.48 23.20
C LEU A 55 -3.03 18.87 23.80
N GLU A 56 -3.00 19.01 25.13
CA GLU A 56 -3.01 20.32 25.81
C GLU A 56 -1.84 21.20 25.38
N ARG A 57 -0.68 20.59 25.10
CA ARG A 57 0.52 21.24 24.54
C ARG A 57 0.47 21.40 23.02
N ARG A 58 -0.68 21.13 22.39
CA ARG A 58 -0.95 21.23 20.94
C ARG A 58 -0.12 20.30 20.08
N ALA A 59 0.12 19.06 20.54
CA ALA A 59 0.74 18.04 19.72
C ALA A 59 -0.07 17.80 18.43
N ASN A 60 0.62 17.56 17.32
CA ASN A 60 0.00 17.34 16.02
C ASN A 60 -0.69 15.96 15.94
N VAL A 61 -2.02 15.96 15.85
CA VAL A 61 -2.85 14.76 15.72
C VAL A 61 -2.78 14.10 14.35
N LEU A 62 -2.28 14.79 13.34
CA LEU A 62 -2.30 14.33 11.94
C LEU A 62 -1.05 13.55 11.54
N GLN A 63 -0.02 13.53 12.39
CA GLN A 63 1.29 12.96 12.04
C GLN A 63 1.25 11.42 12.09
N PRO A 64 1.34 10.70 10.95
CA PRO A 64 1.33 9.24 10.96
C PRO A 64 2.72 8.66 11.29
N CYS A 65 2.74 7.42 11.79
CA CYS A 65 3.99 6.66 11.95
C CYS A 65 4.47 6.09 10.60
N LYS A 66 5.78 5.86 10.44
CA LYS A 66 6.34 5.34 9.18
C LYS A 66 6.07 3.85 8.96
N ALA A 67 5.97 3.06 10.03
CA ALA A 67 6.03 1.60 9.94
C ALA A 67 4.73 0.94 9.45
N LEU A 68 3.58 1.60 9.63
CA LEU A 68 2.26 1.11 9.20
C LEU A 68 1.39 2.23 8.63
N GLY A 69 1.90 3.46 8.60
CA GLY A 69 1.14 4.62 8.12
C GLY A 69 -0.10 4.98 8.93
N TYR A 70 -0.24 4.44 10.14
CA TYR A 70 -1.38 4.69 11.00
C TYR A 70 -1.30 6.08 11.63
N SER A 71 -2.41 6.80 11.61
CA SER A 71 -2.62 8.00 12.43
C SER A 71 -2.76 7.62 13.91
N PRO A 72 -2.57 8.56 14.85
CA PRO A 72 -2.88 8.33 16.26
C PRO A 72 -4.30 7.78 16.46
N LEU A 73 -5.29 8.31 15.73
CA LEU A 73 -6.68 7.84 15.82
C LEU A 73 -6.83 6.39 15.35
N ALA A 74 -6.14 6.00 14.28
CA ALA A 74 -6.14 4.61 13.80
C ALA A 74 -5.54 3.64 14.83
N TRP A 75 -4.50 4.05 15.56
CA TRP A 75 -3.94 3.26 16.67
C TRP A 75 -4.90 3.14 17.85
N ALA A 76 -5.48 4.26 18.30
CA ALA A 76 -6.48 4.25 19.37
C ALA A 76 -7.67 3.33 18.99
N ALA A 77 -8.13 3.43 17.75
CA ALA A 77 -9.21 2.62 17.21
C ALA A 77 -8.87 1.13 17.15
N SER A 78 -7.65 0.76 16.73
CA SER A 78 -7.18 -0.63 16.72
C SER A 78 -7.08 -1.23 18.12
N ASN A 79 -6.76 -0.41 19.13
CA ASN A 79 -6.62 -0.82 20.52
C ASN A 79 -7.95 -0.78 21.29
N GLY A 80 -9.00 -0.13 20.75
CA GLY A 80 -10.24 0.12 21.46
C GLY A 80 -10.12 1.17 22.57
N ASP A 81 -9.08 2.01 22.53
CA ASP A 81 -8.83 3.08 23.52
C ASP A 81 -9.75 4.27 23.26
N LEU A 82 -10.98 4.19 23.80
CA LEU A 82 -12.01 5.21 23.68
C LEU A 82 -11.54 6.57 24.20
N ALA A 83 -10.86 6.61 25.35
CA ALA A 83 -10.44 7.86 25.97
C ALA A 83 -9.45 8.63 25.06
N SER A 84 -8.46 7.93 24.50
CA SER A 84 -7.56 8.56 23.54
C SER A 84 -8.27 8.95 22.25
N ALA A 85 -9.22 8.14 21.74
CA ALA A 85 -9.96 8.46 20.53
C ALA A 85 -10.84 9.71 20.68
N GLU A 86 -11.57 9.85 21.79
CA GLU A 86 -12.38 11.04 22.10
C GLU A 86 -11.52 12.30 22.13
N LEU A 87 -10.37 12.24 22.81
CA LEU A 87 -9.41 13.35 22.86
C LEU A 87 -8.87 13.71 21.48
N LEU A 88 -8.47 12.72 20.69
CA LEU A 88 -7.94 12.94 19.34
C LEU A 88 -8.99 13.57 18.41
N ILE A 89 -10.24 13.11 18.47
CA ILE A 89 -11.35 13.67 17.68
C ILE A 89 -11.64 15.12 18.12
N ALA A 90 -11.70 15.38 19.43
CA ALA A 90 -11.90 16.73 19.97
C ALA A 90 -10.80 17.72 19.54
N HIS A 91 -9.57 17.22 19.32
CA HIS A 91 -8.43 17.98 18.82
C HIS A 91 -8.28 17.97 17.29
N GLY A 92 -9.31 17.54 16.55
CA GLY A 92 -9.37 17.67 15.09
C GLY A 92 -8.67 16.55 14.30
N ALA A 93 -8.58 15.34 14.86
CA ALA A 93 -8.12 14.19 14.09
C ALA A 93 -9.04 13.92 12.90
N VAL A 94 -8.45 13.63 11.73
CA VAL A 94 -9.20 13.28 10.52
C VAL A 94 -9.70 11.84 10.63
N LEU A 95 -11.02 11.67 10.70
CA LEU A 95 -11.68 10.37 10.90
C LEU A 95 -11.36 9.37 9.78
N ASP A 96 -11.43 9.84 8.53
CA ASP A 96 -11.26 9.04 7.32
C ASP A 96 -9.83 9.06 6.77
N GLN A 97 -8.84 9.41 7.61
CA GLN A 97 -7.45 9.33 7.21
C GLN A 97 -7.06 7.87 6.99
N ALA A 98 -6.86 7.50 5.73
CA ALA A 98 -6.48 6.16 5.32
C ALA A 98 -4.96 5.94 5.41
N SER A 99 -4.55 4.75 5.85
CA SER A 99 -3.14 4.36 5.82
C SER A 99 -2.63 4.24 4.37
N PRO A 100 -1.40 4.68 4.06
CA PRO A 100 -0.85 4.61 2.71
C PRO A 100 -0.70 3.19 2.16
N ASP A 101 -0.48 2.20 3.02
CA ASP A 101 -0.13 0.83 2.61
C ASP A 101 -1.34 -0.07 2.40
N LEU A 102 -2.43 0.17 3.14
CA LEU A 102 -3.63 -0.68 3.11
C LEU A 102 -4.91 0.09 2.75
N GLN A 103 -4.86 1.43 2.68
CA GLN A 103 -6.03 2.28 2.57
C GLN A 103 -7.04 2.06 3.72
N ARG A 104 -6.53 1.80 4.92
CA ARG A 104 -7.39 1.53 6.10
C ARG A 104 -7.59 2.75 6.97
N THR A 105 -8.86 3.04 7.30
CA THR A 105 -9.27 4.10 8.21
C THR A 105 -9.32 3.62 9.66
N ALA A 106 -9.50 4.55 10.61
CA ALA A 106 -9.70 4.20 12.01
C ALA A 106 -10.91 3.27 12.21
N LEU A 107 -12.01 3.54 11.51
CA LEU A 107 -13.24 2.74 11.56
C LEU A 107 -13.00 1.29 11.09
N MET A 108 -12.24 1.10 10.00
CA MET A 108 -11.86 -0.23 9.52
C MET A 108 -11.03 -1.01 10.54
N ASN A 109 -10.08 -0.35 11.21
CA ASN A 109 -9.24 -0.99 12.23
C ASN A 109 -10.05 -1.37 13.48
N ALA A 110 -10.94 -0.49 13.96
CA ALA A 110 -11.85 -0.80 15.06
C ALA A 110 -12.79 -1.96 14.71
N ALA A 111 -13.32 -1.97 13.49
CA ALA A 111 -14.22 -3.02 13.04
C ALA A 111 -13.54 -4.38 12.90
N GLN A 112 -12.33 -4.41 12.34
CA GLN A 112 -11.52 -5.65 12.25
C GLN A 112 -11.13 -6.19 13.64
N ALA A 113 -10.92 -5.31 14.62
CA ALA A 113 -10.58 -5.69 15.99
C ALA A 113 -11.80 -6.04 16.87
N GLY A 114 -13.02 -5.77 16.39
CA GLY A 114 -14.26 -6.09 17.11
C GLY A 114 -14.67 -5.06 18.18
N HIS A 115 -14.10 -3.87 18.16
CA HIS A 115 -14.34 -2.83 19.18
C HIS A 115 -15.66 -2.09 18.90
N GLU A 116 -16.78 -2.69 19.29
CA GLU A 116 -18.13 -2.16 18.99
C GLU A 116 -18.35 -0.73 19.49
N THR A 117 -17.93 -0.42 20.71
CA THR A 117 -18.06 0.93 21.30
C THR A 117 -17.23 1.96 20.55
N MET A 118 -16.03 1.58 20.09
CA MET A 118 -15.18 2.44 19.26
C MET A 118 -15.81 2.67 17.88
N VAL A 119 -16.39 1.64 17.27
CA VAL A 119 -17.15 1.78 16.03
C VAL A 119 -18.32 2.75 16.21
N ALA A 120 -19.08 2.63 17.31
CA ALA A 120 -20.17 3.55 17.61
C ALA A 120 -19.67 5.00 17.74
N LEU A 121 -18.57 5.22 18.46
CA LEU A 121 -17.96 6.53 18.62
C LEU A 121 -17.55 7.14 17.28
N LEU A 122 -16.86 6.38 16.42
CA LEU A 122 -16.39 6.86 15.12
C LEU A 122 -17.54 7.17 14.16
N LEU A 123 -18.59 6.35 14.15
CA LEU A 123 -19.80 6.58 13.36
C LEU A 123 -20.54 7.83 13.84
N ASN A 124 -20.70 8.01 15.15
CA ASN A 124 -21.33 9.20 15.74
C ASN A 124 -20.53 10.47 15.46
N ALA A 125 -19.20 10.36 15.35
CA ALA A 125 -18.33 11.46 14.93
C ALA A 125 -18.41 11.78 13.42
N GLY A 126 -19.03 10.90 12.61
CA GLY A 126 -19.25 11.11 11.18
C GLY A 126 -18.25 10.42 10.25
N ALA A 127 -17.53 9.39 10.70
CA ALA A 127 -16.67 8.58 9.82
C ALA A 127 -17.49 7.88 8.72
N ASP A 128 -17.00 7.85 7.47
CA ASP A 128 -17.73 7.19 6.37
C ASP A 128 -17.54 5.66 6.41
N PRO A 129 -18.60 4.87 6.69
CA PRO A 129 -18.48 3.42 6.80
C PRO A 129 -18.39 2.68 5.46
N ARG A 130 -18.53 3.39 4.33
CA ARG A 130 -18.55 2.81 2.97
C ARG A 130 -17.19 2.85 2.27
N LEU A 131 -16.18 3.46 2.89
CA LEU A 131 -14.83 3.49 2.34
C LEU A 131 -14.31 2.06 2.17
N LEU A 132 -13.51 1.87 1.13
CA LEU A 132 -12.92 0.58 0.77
C LEU A 132 -11.41 0.64 0.91
N ASP A 133 -10.86 -0.42 1.51
CA ASP A 133 -9.44 -0.70 1.51
C ASP A 133 -9.01 -1.17 0.10
N PHE A 134 -7.70 -1.36 -0.10
CA PHE A 134 -7.20 -1.75 -1.41
C PHE A 134 -7.66 -3.13 -1.88
N GLN A 135 -8.12 -4.00 -0.97
CA GLN A 135 -8.70 -5.30 -1.30
C GLN A 135 -10.22 -5.21 -1.52
N GLN A 136 -10.75 -3.99 -1.70
CA GLN A 136 -12.18 -3.72 -1.87
C GLN A 136 -13.02 -4.12 -0.66
N ARG A 137 -12.44 -4.05 0.54
CA ARG A 137 -13.13 -4.35 1.80
C ARG A 137 -13.47 -3.07 2.54
N ASN A 138 -14.70 -2.94 3.02
CA ASN A 138 -15.09 -1.93 3.99
C ASN A 138 -14.99 -2.45 5.43
N ALA A 139 -15.29 -1.59 6.40
CA ALA A 139 -15.33 -1.95 7.82
C ALA A 139 -16.24 -3.18 8.10
N TRP A 140 -17.37 -3.31 7.39
CA TRP A 140 -18.29 -4.43 7.58
C TRP A 140 -17.66 -5.76 7.17
N SER A 141 -17.02 -5.81 6.00
CA SER A 141 -16.36 -7.03 5.53
C SER A 141 -15.17 -7.43 6.41
N LEU A 142 -14.43 -6.46 6.95
CA LEU A 142 -13.35 -6.73 7.90
C LEU A 142 -13.86 -7.29 9.24
N ALA A 143 -15.01 -6.80 9.72
CA ALA A 143 -15.69 -7.36 10.89
C ALA A 143 -16.21 -8.79 10.60
N GLN A 144 -16.72 -9.04 9.40
CA GLN A 144 -17.19 -10.35 8.96
C GLN A 144 -16.07 -11.40 8.93
N GLU A 145 -14.89 -11.07 8.38
CA GLU A 145 -13.73 -11.96 8.35
C GLU A 145 -13.32 -12.49 9.73
N ARG A 146 -13.64 -11.73 10.79
CA ARG A 146 -13.34 -12.04 12.19
C ARG A 146 -14.58 -12.45 13.00
N SER A 147 -15.74 -12.59 12.34
CA SER A 147 -17.01 -12.96 12.96
C SER A 147 -17.52 -11.99 14.04
N HIS A 148 -17.30 -10.68 13.87
CA HIS A 148 -17.76 -9.64 14.80
C HIS A 148 -19.20 -9.18 14.50
N ALA A 149 -20.19 -10.02 14.82
CA ALA A 149 -21.60 -9.82 14.45
C ALA A 149 -22.21 -8.49 14.96
N GLN A 150 -21.89 -8.07 16.20
CA GLN A 150 -22.39 -6.82 16.77
C GLN A 150 -21.89 -5.59 16.00
N VAL A 151 -20.62 -5.62 15.59
CA VAL A 151 -20.02 -4.57 14.76
C VAL A 151 -20.69 -4.52 13.39
N MET A 152 -20.91 -5.68 12.75
CA MET A 152 -21.60 -5.77 11.46
C MET A 152 -23.00 -5.17 11.52
N GLN A 153 -23.80 -5.56 12.53
CA GLN A 153 -25.14 -5.02 12.73
C GLN A 153 -25.14 -3.49 12.90
N ARG A 154 -24.17 -2.96 13.66
CA ARG A 154 -24.03 -1.51 13.86
C ARG A 154 -23.66 -0.78 12.57
N LEU A 155 -22.77 -1.35 11.75
CA LEU A 155 -22.41 -0.80 10.45
C LEU A 155 -23.57 -0.83 9.47
N GLU A 156 -24.38 -1.89 9.48
CA GLU A 156 -25.61 -2.00 8.68
C GLU A 156 -26.64 -0.92 9.07
N GLN A 157 -26.83 -0.69 10.37
CA GLN A 157 -27.68 0.40 10.87
C GLN A 157 -27.18 1.78 10.44
N ALA A 158 -25.87 1.94 10.27
CA ALA A 158 -25.25 3.14 9.71
C ALA A 158 -25.22 3.18 8.16
N GLY A 159 -25.89 2.23 7.50
CA GLY A 159 -26.02 2.20 6.04
C GLY A 159 -24.83 1.57 5.30
N ALA A 160 -23.97 0.81 5.98
CA ALA A 160 -22.85 0.08 5.38
C ALA A 160 -22.95 -1.42 5.63
N GLY A 161 -23.41 -2.16 4.61
CA GLY A 161 -23.37 -3.62 4.57
C GLY A 161 -22.15 -4.16 3.80
N ALA A 162 -22.26 -5.38 3.29
CA ALA A 162 -21.26 -5.98 2.42
C ALA A 162 -20.92 -5.06 1.23
N PRO A 163 -19.63 -4.85 0.90
CA PRO A 163 -19.27 -4.12 -0.29
C PRO A 163 -19.78 -4.87 -1.53
N PRO A 164 -20.12 -4.16 -2.63
CA PRO A 164 -20.51 -4.83 -3.87
C PRO A 164 -19.38 -5.75 -4.32
N THR A 165 -19.72 -6.97 -4.75
CA THR A 165 -18.73 -7.89 -5.27
C THR A 165 -18.02 -7.24 -6.45
N PRO A 166 -16.68 -7.08 -6.41
CA PRO A 166 -15.97 -6.55 -7.55
C PRO A 166 -16.26 -7.47 -8.74
N ARG A 167 -16.88 -6.92 -9.80
CA ARG A 167 -17.11 -7.68 -11.02
C ARG A 167 -15.72 -8.13 -11.50
N PRO A 168 -15.44 -9.45 -11.56
CA PRO A 168 -14.15 -9.90 -12.05
C PRO A 168 -13.96 -9.30 -13.44
N ALA A 169 -12.80 -8.70 -13.68
CA ALA A 169 -12.46 -8.25 -15.01
C ALA A 169 -12.58 -9.45 -15.95
N PRO A 170 -13.17 -9.29 -17.16
CA PRO A 170 -13.24 -10.39 -18.10
C PRO A 170 -11.81 -10.89 -18.34
N HIS A 171 -11.56 -12.16 -18.03
CA HIS A 171 -10.27 -12.79 -18.25
C HIS A 171 -10.05 -12.87 -19.75
N LEU A 172 -9.13 -12.05 -20.27
CA LEU A 172 -8.70 -12.18 -21.65
C LEU A 172 -7.64 -13.29 -21.72
N PRO A 173 -7.79 -14.27 -22.62
CA PRO A 173 -6.75 -15.26 -22.80
C PRO A 173 -5.48 -14.59 -23.33
N TRP A 174 -4.33 -14.98 -22.80
CA TRP A 174 -3.07 -14.60 -23.42
C TRP A 174 -2.97 -15.23 -24.82
N PRO A 175 -2.55 -14.48 -25.85
CA PRO A 175 -2.24 -15.07 -27.14
C PRO A 175 -1.15 -16.14 -26.97
N ALA A 176 -1.23 -17.20 -27.78
CA ALA A 176 -0.23 -18.27 -27.73
C ALA A 176 1.17 -17.68 -27.97
N PRO A 177 2.18 -18.07 -27.17
CA PRO A 177 3.53 -17.56 -27.37
C PRO A 177 4.01 -17.98 -28.76
N ALA A 178 4.42 -16.99 -29.54
CA ALA A 178 5.00 -17.18 -30.85
C ALA A 178 6.19 -18.16 -30.76
N GLN A 179 6.03 -19.39 -31.27
CA GLN A 179 7.17 -20.29 -31.46
C GLN A 179 8.00 -19.74 -32.63
N GLY A 180 9.19 -19.22 -32.35
CA GLY A 180 10.13 -18.76 -33.38
C GLY A 180 9.71 -17.54 -34.20
N HIS A 181 8.60 -16.87 -33.86
CA HIS A 181 8.22 -15.60 -34.50
C HIS A 181 8.63 -14.43 -33.60
N ASP A 182 9.06 -13.33 -34.21
CA ASP A 182 9.41 -12.08 -33.53
C ASP A 182 8.22 -11.59 -32.69
N CYS A 183 8.29 -11.76 -31.36
CA CYS A 183 7.22 -11.35 -30.42
C CYS A 183 6.90 -9.86 -30.49
N SER A 184 7.72 -9.06 -31.19
CA SER A 184 7.53 -7.63 -31.39
C SER A 184 6.50 -7.27 -32.47
N VAL A 185 5.83 -8.25 -33.08
CA VAL A 185 4.74 -8.00 -34.05
C VAL A 185 3.44 -7.54 -33.37
N ASP A 186 3.21 -7.96 -32.13
CA ASP A 186 1.99 -7.70 -31.36
C ASP A 186 2.34 -7.20 -29.95
N PRO A 187 1.74 -6.08 -29.48
CA PRO A 187 2.08 -5.53 -28.18
C PRO A 187 1.78 -6.47 -27.00
N VAL A 188 0.71 -7.27 -27.07
CA VAL A 188 0.34 -8.21 -26.00
C VAL A 188 1.36 -9.34 -25.90
N THR A 189 1.73 -9.93 -27.04
CA THR A 189 2.74 -10.98 -27.14
C THR A 189 4.11 -10.48 -26.70
N GLN A 190 4.47 -9.24 -27.03
CA GLN A 190 5.71 -8.61 -26.58
C GLN A 190 5.78 -8.48 -25.05
N VAL A 191 4.69 -8.04 -24.41
CA VAL A 191 4.60 -7.96 -22.93
C VAL A 191 4.65 -9.36 -22.32
N ARG A 192 3.87 -10.31 -22.85
CA ARG A 192 3.82 -11.67 -22.30
C ARG A 192 5.17 -12.37 -22.38
N ALA A 193 5.89 -12.21 -23.49
CA ALA A 193 7.22 -12.79 -23.66
C ALA A 193 8.22 -12.18 -22.66
N TYR A 194 8.17 -10.86 -22.44
CA TYR A 194 9.00 -10.19 -21.45
C TYR A 194 8.72 -10.69 -20.02
N THR A 195 7.45 -10.71 -19.59
CA THR A 195 7.09 -11.07 -18.22
C THR A 195 7.39 -12.53 -17.90
N LEU A 196 7.17 -13.45 -18.86
CA LEU A 196 7.54 -14.86 -18.72
C LEU A 196 9.06 -15.05 -18.66
N ALA A 197 9.83 -14.30 -19.45
CA ALA A 197 11.29 -14.41 -19.45
C ALA A 197 11.89 -13.92 -18.11
N VAL A 198 11.37 -12.82 -17.56
CA VAL A 198 11.75 -12.32 -16.22
C VAL A 198 11.37 -13.33 -15.14
N ALA A 199 10.13 -13.83 -15.14
CA ALA A 199 9.68 -14.82 -14.16
C ALA A 199 10.52 -16.11 -14.19
N ALA A 200 10.90 -16.59 -15.39
CA ALA A 200 11.75 -17.76 -15.54
C ALA A 200 13.17 -17.52 -15.01
N TRP A 201 13.73 -16.32 -15.19
CA TRP A 201 15.03 -15.95 -14.63
C TRP A 201 15.00 -15.93 -13.09
N GLU A 202 13.98 -15.31 -12.50
CA GLU A 202 13.80 -15.26 -11.04
C GLU A 202 13.63 -16.66 -10.43
N GLN A 203 12.83 -17.53 -11.07
CA GLN A 203 12.65 -18.90 -10.60
C GLN A 203 13.96 -19.68 -10.57
N ARG A 204 14.83 -19.51 -11.58
CA ARG A 204 16.16 -20.14 -11.59
C ARG A 204 17.05 -19.58 -10.48
N GLY A 205 17.05 -18.26 -10.28
CA GLY A 205 17.80 -17.62 -9.20
C GLY A 205 17.39 -18.13 -7.81
N ASN A 206 16.07 -18.17 -7.55
CA ASN A 206 15.51 -18.65 -6.29
C ASN A 206 15.79 -20.15 -6.04
N ALA A 207 15.81 -20.97 -7.10
CA ALA A 207 16.08 -22.40 -6.98
C ALA A 207 17.57 -22.70 -6.73
N ALA A 208 18.48 -21.91 -7.29
CA ALA A 208 19.93 -22.13 -7.17
C ALA A 208 20.52 -21.57 -5.86
N GLY A 209 19.92 -20.53 -5.29
CA GLY A 209 20.47 -19.80 -4.14
C GLY A 209 21.60 -18.84 -4.54
N HIS A 210 21.68 -17.67 -3.88
CA HIS A 210 22.53 -16.56 -4.31
C HIS A 210 24.02 -16.90 -4.49
N GLU A 211 24.56 -17.81 -3.68
CA GLU A 211 25.99 -18.17 -3.68
C GLU A 211 26.39 -19.05 -4.88
N ALA A 212 25.44 -19.67 -5.58
CA ALA A 212 25.69 -20.57 -6.71
C ALA A 212 25.59 -19.88 -8.08
N LEU A 213 25.30 -18.58 -8.13
CA LEU A 213 25.01 -17.83 -9.36
C LEU A 213 26.27 -17.13 -9.92
N ASP A 214 26.52 -17.30 -11.22
CA ASP A 214 27.69 -16.74 -11.91
C ASP A 214 27.44 -15.35 -12.52
N ALA A 215 28.50 -14.74 -13.07
CA ALA A 215 28.41 -13.44 -13.74
C ALA A 215 27.51 -13.46 -14.99
N GLY A 216 27.33 -14.61 -15.63
CA GLY A 216 26.44 -14.78 -16.77
C GLY A 216 24.98 -14.62 -16.37
N PHE A 217 24.58 -15.28 -15.28
CA PHE A 217 23.24 -15.14 -14.71
C PHE A 217 22.90 -13.68 -14.37
N TRP A 218 23.85 -12.96 -13.77
CA TRP A 218 23.65 -11.55 -13.40
C TRP A 218 23.66 -10.58 -14.59
N ALA A 219 24.14 -11.01 -15.75
CA ALA A 219 24.06 -10.22 -16.99
C ALA A 219 22.71 -10.39 -17.71
N GLU A 220 21.97 -11.47 -17.46
CA GLU A 220 20.69 -11.76 -18.14
C GLU A 220 19.64 -10.65 -18.00
N PRO A 221 19.41 -9.99 -16.85
CA PRO A 221 18.42 -8.91 -16.74
C PRO A 221 18.64 -7.79 -17.75
N GLN A 222 19.91 -7.42 -18.00
CA GLN A 222 20.26 -6.40 -18.98
C GLN A 222 19.97 -6.89 -20.41
N GLN A 223 20.26 -8.16 -20.71
CA GLN A 223 19.95 -8.77 -22.01
C GLN A 223 18.44 -8.83 -22.27
N LEU A 224 17.64 -9.10 -21.24
CA LEU A 224 16.17 -9.05 -21.31
C LEU A 224 15.69 -7.62 -21.63
N ILE A 225 16.24 -6.60 -20.96
CA ILE A 225 15.91 -5.19 -21.25
C ILE A 225 16.25 -4.84 -22.70
N GLU A 226 17.44 -5.20 -23.17
CA GLU A 226 17.88 -4.92 -24.54
C GLU A 226 17.00 -5.62 -25.59
N ARG A 227 16.55 -6.84 -25.29
CA ARG A 227 15.68 -7.62 -26.16
C ARG A 227 14.25 -7.07 -26.23
N PHE A 228 13.68 -6.68 -25.10
CA PHE A 228 12.23 -6.41 -25.00
C PHE A 228 11.85 -4.92 -24.92
N CYS A 229 12.75 -4.07 -24.46
CA CYS A 229 12.46 -2.67 -24.11
C CYS A 229 13.10 -1.69 -25.11
N THR A 230 12.62 -0.44 -25.11
CA THR A 230 13.27 0.64 -25.86
C THR A 230 14.57 1.04 -25.15
N GLN A 231 15.66 1.21 -25.90
CA GLN A 231 16.88 1.83 -25.37
C GLN A 231 16.67 3.33 -25.22
N ARG A 232 16.61 3.83 -23.99
CA ARG A 232 16.60 5.27 -23.69
C ARG A 232 17.84 5.64 -22.88
N PRO A 233 18.60 6.69 -23.26
CA PRO A 233 19.57 7.30 -22.36
C PRO A 233 18.80 7.89 -21.17
N ARG A 234 18.99 7.32 -19.98
CA ARG A 234 18.30 7.77 -18.77
C ARG A 234 19.09 8.92 -18.13
N ALA A 235 18.38 9.94 -17.68
CA ALA A 235 19.00 11.06 -16.95
C ALA A 235 19.54 10.66 -15.57
N TYR A 236 19.19 9.46 -15.08
CA TYR A 236 19.70 8.90 -13.82
C TYR A 236 20.80 7.88 -14.11
N PRO A 237 21.99 8.01 -13.49
CA PRO A 237 23.14 7.12 -13.73
C PRO A 237 22.97 5.71 -13.14
N ARG A 238 21.83 5.42 -12.50
CA ARG A 238 21.49 4.08 -12.01
C ARG A 238 20.23 3.62 -12.73
N ALA A 239 20.28 2.41 -13.30
CA ALA A 239 19.08 1.67 -13.60
C ALA A 239 18.29 1.53 -12.28
N SER A 240 17.09 2.10 -12.24
CA SER A 240 16.18 1.85 -11.12
C SER A 240 15.62 0.46 -11.32
N TYR A 241 16.26 -0.54 -10.72
CA TYR A 241 15.67 -1.87 -10.61
C TYR A 241 14.51 -1.75 -9.64
N GLY A 242 13.28 -1.84 -10.17
CA GLY A 242 12.08 -1.94 -9.36
C GLY A 242 12.07 -3.31 -8.70
N ASP A 243 12.62 -3.39 -7.49
CA ASP A 243 12.45 -4.52 -6.60
C ASP A 243 11.13 -4.30 -5.80
N PRO A 244 10.24 -5.29 -5.68
CA PRO A 244 10.28 -6.57 -6.36
C PRO A 244 9.77 -6.48 -7.81
N THR A 245 10.45 -7.20 -8.69
CA THR A 245 9.83 -7.85 -9.83
C THR A 245 9.06 -9.08 -9.32
N THR A 246 7.87 -9.32 -9.86
CA THR A 246 6.96 -10.34 -9.32
C THR A 246 6.03 -10.87 -10.43
N TYR A 247 6.51 -11.05 -11.65
CA TYR A 247 5.65 -11.57 -12.73
C TYR A 247 5.38 -13.06 -12.54
N SER A 248 4.21 -13.52 -12.97
CA SER A 248 3.77 -14.91 -12.85
C SER A 248 3.16 -15.41 -14.16
N PRO A 249 3.33 -16.71 -14.50
CA PRO A 249 2.53 -17.32 -15.55
C PRO A 249 1.02 -17.20 -15.32
N ALA A 250 0.58 -17.05 -14.06
CA ALA A 250 -0.80 -16.84 -13.69
C ALA A 250 -1.27 -15.38 -13.75
N ASP A 251 -0.43 -14.43 -14.19
CA ASP A 251 -0.83 -13.04 -14.39
C ASP A 251 -1.98 -12.96 -15.41
N GLU A 252 -2.93 -12.06 -15.16
CA GLU A 252 -4.15 -11.89 -15.95
C GLU A 252 -3.97 -10.76 -16.97
N LEU A 253 -4.36 -10.98 -18.22
CA LEU A 253 -4.48 -9.92 -19.22
C LEU A 253 -5.80 -9.17 -19.00
N LEU A 254 -5.72 -7.88 -18.70
CA LEU A 254 -6.89 -7.03 -18.50
C LEU A 254 -7.35 -6.34 -19.79
N GLY A 255 -6.42 -6.07 -20.71
CA GLY A 255 -6.74 -5.39 -21.96
C GLY A 255 -5.52 -4.92 -22.74
N CYS A 256 -5.77 -4.56 -23.99
CA CYS A 256 -4.82 -3.89 -24.85
C CYS A 256 -5.54 -2.76 -25.59
N GLU A 257 -5.04 -1.53 -25.44
CA GLU A 257 -5.57 -0.34 -26.09
C GLU A 257 -4.52 0.24 -27.05
N ARG A 258 -4.92 0.54 -28.28
CA ARG A 258 -4.02 1.19 -29.24
C ARG A 258 -4.17 2.71 -29.14
N LEU A 259 -3.23 3.34 -28.45
CA LEU A 259 -3.23 4.79 -28.21
C LEU A 259 -2.90 5.59 -29.48
N LYS A 260 -1.94 5.13 -30.28
CA LYS A 260 -1.51 5.75 -31.56
C LYS A 260 -1.07 4.66 -32.55
N PRO A 261 -0.86 4.97 -33.85
CA PRO A 261 -0.36 3.98 -34.81
C PRO A 261 0.93 3.28 -34.37
N ALA A 262 1.82 3.99 -33.66
CA ALA A 262 3.08 3.46 -33.12
C ALA A 262 3.11 3.38 -31.59
N GLN A 263 1.97 3.48 -30.90
CA GLN A 263 1.90 3.38 -29.43
C GLN A 263 0.72 2.53 -28.99
N ALA A 264 0.95 1.62 -28.04
CA ALA A 264 -0.07 0.76 -27.48
C ALA A 264 0.12 0.68 -25.96
N GLU A 265 -0.96 0.37 -25.27
CA GLU A 265 -1.00 0.13 -23.84
C GLU A 265 -1.50 -1.28 -23.59
N VAL A 266 -0.79 -2.04 -22.77
CA VAL A 266 -1.21 -3.37 -22.32
C VAL A 266 -1.38 -3.31 -20.81
N LEU A 267 -2.55 -3.71 -20.34
CA LEU A 267 -2.89 -3.79 -18.92
C LEU A 267 -2.86 -5.24 -18.48
N MET A 268 -2.15 -5.48 -17.39
CA MET A 268 -1.99 -6.78 -16.77
C MET A 268 -2.30 -6.66 -15.28
N ARG A 269 -2.74 -7.75 -14.66
CA ARG A 269 -2.92 -7.85 -13.21
C ARG A 269 -2.19 -9.07 -12.67
N ASP A 270 -1.59 -8.91 -11.50
CA ASP A 270 -1.09 -10.03 -10.71
C ASP A 270 -2.21 -11.05 -10.44
N PRO A 271 -1.88 -12.32 -10.12
CA PRO A 271 -2.88 -13.32 -9.81
C PRO A 271 -3.75 -12.85 -8.63
N ALA A 272 -5.08 -12.98 -8.76
CA ALA A 272 -6.02 -12.54 -7.73
C ALA A 272 -5.80 -13.19 -6.35
N VAL A 273 -5.09 -14.32 -6.30
CA VAL A 273 -4.72 -15.04 -5.07
C VAL A 273 -3.63 -14.34 -4.25
N ARG A 274 -2.94 -13.31 -4.78
CA ARG A 274 -1.92 -12.58 -4.04
C ARG A 274 -2.54 -11.66 -2.99
N ALA A 275 -1.95 -11.63 -1.80
CA ALA A 275 -2.36 -10.73 -0.73
C ALA A 275 -2.28 -9.24 -1.14
N LEU A 276 -1.28 -8.87 -1.93
CA LEU A 276 -1.19 -7.57 -2.60
C LEU A 276 -1.24 -7.82 -4.11
N CYS A 277 -2.39 -7.54 -4.72
CA CYS A 277 -2.60 -7.72 -6.14
C CYS A 277 -2.34 -6.39 -6.86
N TYR A 278 -1.33 -6.33 -7.72
CA TYR A 278 -1.01 -5.12 -8.49
C TYR A 278 -1.56 -5.19 -9.90
N GLU A 279 -1.91 -4.02 -10.45
CA GLU A 279 -2.11 -3.81 -11.87
C GLU A 279 -0.89 -3.13 -12.47
N HIS A 280 -0.46 -3.64 -13.62
CA HIS A 280 0.68 -3.16 -14.38
C HIS A 280 0.19 -2.59 -15.70
N ARG A 281 0.73 -1.43 -16.05
CA ARG A 281 0.46 -0.74 -17.30
C ARG A 281 1.76 -0.65 -18.08
N PHE A 282 1.83 -1.44 -19.14
CA PHE A 282 2.93 -1.42 -20.08
C PHE A 282 2.59 -0.45 -21.20
N LEU A 283 3.38 0.62 -21.32
CA LEU A 283 3.36 1.48 -22.50
C LEU A 283 4.35 0.91 -23.51
N LEU A 284 3.90 0.63 -24.72
CA LEU A 284 4.73 0.14 -25.81
C LEU A 284 4.84 1.18 -26.92
N LYS A 285 6.00 1.18 -27.57
CA LYS A 285 6.28 1.97 -28.76
C LYS A 285 6.79 1.10 -29.88
N ARG A 286 6.43 1.46 -31.11
CA ARG A 286 6.97 0.82 -32.30
C ARG A 286 8.26 1.52 -32.70
N VAL A 287 9.38 0.79 -32.68
CA VAL A 287 10.72 1.27 -33.06
C VAL A 287 11.26 0.35 -34.15
N ALA A 288 11.68 0.91 -35.28
CA ALA A 288 12.16 0.14 -36.44
C ALA A 288 11.22 -1.02 -36.86
N GLY A 289 9.90 -0.78 -36.81
CA GLY A 289 8.89 -1.78 -37.18
C GLY A 289 8.50 -2.77 -36.07
N GLN A 290 9.22 -2.78 -34.95
CA GLN A 290 9.06 -3.72 -33.83
C GLN A 290 8.44 -3.04 -32.60
N TRP A 291 7.50 -3.69 -31.92
CA TRP A 291 7.00 -3.25 -30.63
C TRP A 291 8.04 -3.46 -29.53
N ARG A 292 8.23 -2.44 -28.71
CA ARG A 292 9.16 -2.41 -27.58
C ARG A 292 8.48 -1.79 -26.38
N ILE A 293 8.75 -2.32 -25.19
CA ILE A 293 8.24 -1.77 -23.93
C ILE A 293 9.01 -0.48 -23.63
N ASP A 294 8.28 0.62 -23.51
CA ASP A 294 8.84 1.97 -23.34
C ASP A 294 8.81 2.42 -21.87
N SER A 295 7.77 2.03 -21.13
CA SER A 295 7.69 2.26 -19.68
C SER A 295 6.68 1.32 -19.05
N VAL A 296 6.85 1.02 -17.77
CA VAL A 296 5.85 0.34 -16.95
C VAL A 296 5.38 1.28 -15.86
N LYS A 297 4.10 1.19 -15.51
CA LYS A 297 3.57 1.79 -14.28
C LYS A 297 2.87 0.70 -13.49
N ARG A 298 2.88 0.83 -12.17
CA ARG A 298 2.16 -0.09 -11.30
C ARG A 298 1.21 0.67 -10.40
N ARG A 299 0.13 0.01 -10.01
CA ARG A 299 -0.77 0.46 -8.97
C ARG A 299 -1.33 -0.74 -8.26
N LEU A 300 -1.74 -0.59 -7.02
CA LEU A 300 -2.46 -1.66 -6.35
C LEU A 300 -3.84 -1.79 -7.00
N ALA A 301 -4.32 -3.02 -7.21
CA ALA A 301 -5.58 -3.27 -7.89
C ALA A 301 -6.73 -2.50 -7.20
N GLY A 302 -7.61 -1.89 -7.99
CA GLY A 302 -8.71 -1.07 -7.46
C GLY A 302 -8.36 0.37 -7.10
N THR A 303 -7.09 0.78 -7.21
CA THR A 303 -6.69 2.19 -7.04
C THR A 303 -6.81 2.99 -8.34
N ARG A 304 -7.03 4.32 -8.24
CA ARG A 304 -7.16 5.18 -9.43
C ARG A 304 -5.81 5.63 -9.98
N GLU A 305 -4.88 5.99 -9.10
CA GLU A 305 -3.62 6.61 -9.49
C GLU A 305 -2.56 5.59 -9.90
N TRP A 306 -1.82 5.90 -10.98
CA TRP A 306 -0.68 5.10 -11.42
C TRP A 306 0.60 5.62 -10.80
N THR A 307 1.31 4.79 -10.04
CA THR A 307 2.67 5.13 -9.60
C THR A 307 3.66 4.79 -10.71
N SER A 308 4.59 5.70 -11.00
CA SER A 308 5.62 5.46 -12.00
C SER A 308 6.62 4.44 -11.44
N ALA A 309 6.64 3.24 -12.00
CA ALA A 309 7.73 2.29 -11.82
C ALA A 309 8.67 2.50 -13.01
N ILE A 310 9.64 3.40 -12.88
CA ILE A 310 10.60 3.65 -13.96
C ILE A 310 11.26 2.30 -14.29
N LEU A 311 11.01 1.77 -15.50
CA LEU A 311 11.80 0.67 -16.06
C LEU A 311 13.22 1.14 -16.20
#